data_AF-A0A2A4TN14-F1
#
_entry.id   AF-A0A2A4TN14-F1
#
_cell.length_a   1.000
_cell.length_b   1.000
_cell.length_c   1.000
_cell.angle_alpha   90.00
_cell.angle_beta   90.00
_cell.angle_gamma   90.00
#
_symmetry.space_group_name_H-M   'P 1'
#
loop_
_entity.id
_entity.type
_entity.pdbx_description
1 polymer ?
#
loop_
_entity_poly.entity_id
_entity_poly.type
_entity_poly.pdbx_seq_one_letter_code
_entity_poly.pdbx_strand_id
1 'polypeptide(L)'
;MARNKLTPSDTIAYQLKITLFGSEPPIWRRVLVAGNISLAKLHAILQPTMGWTNSHLHLFKVGQDQFGEPDPEWSDVGDHHRVRLCDAAPKAGDKFIYIYDMGDDWQHKIEIEEITQTDSSNKIGPVCLAGARACPPEDCGGIGGYAELLETLADPEHEGHKDMVEWIGGDWDPEEF
;
A
#
# COMPACT_ATOMS: atom_id res chain seq x y z
N MET A 1 -24.82 -36.01 2.90
CA MET A 1 -24.13 -34.76 3.27
C MET A 1 -24.32 -33.78 2.14
N ALA A 2 -25.05 -32.69 2.38
CA ALA A 2 -25.46 -31.76 1.34
C ALA A 2 -24.24 -30.93 0.88
N ARG A 3 -23.97 -30.93 -0.42
CA ARG A 3 -23.09 -29.95 -1.07
C ARG A 3 -23.82 -28.62 -1.07
N ASN A 4 -23.35 -27.63 -0.31
CA ASN A 4 -23.87 -26.27 -0.42
C ASN A 4 -23.67 -25.79 -1.85
N LYS A 5 -24.78 -25.47 -2.53
CA LYS A 5 -24.77 -24.78 -3.81
C LYS A 5 -24.44 -23.31 -3.54
N LEU A 6 -23.34 -22.84 -4.11
CA LEU A 6 -22.95 -21.43 -4.14
C LEU A 6 -24.08 -20.60 -4.78
N THR A 7 -24.43 -19.46 -4.18
CA THR A 7 -25.40 -18.51 -4.73
C THR A 7 -24.65 -17.31 -5.36
N PRO A 8 -25.24 -16.61 -6.35
CA PRO A 8 -24.59 -15.49 -7.07
C PRO A 8 -24.35 -14.22 -6.24
N SER A 9 -24.49 -14.30 -4.91
CA SER A 9 -24.58 -13.18 -3.98
C SER A 9 -23.45 -13.23 -2.95
N ASP A 10 -22.32 -13.84 -3.27
CA ASP A 10 -21.17 -13.88 -2.35
C ASP A 10 -20.18 -12.78 -2.77
N THR A 11 -19.80 -11.89 -1.84
CA THR A 11 -18.69 -10.95 -2.07
C THR A 11 -17.41 -11.58 -1.55
N ILE A 12 -16.35 -11.57 -2.35
CA ILE A 12 -15.05 -12.10 -1.95
C ILE A 12 -14.22 -10.99 -1.30
N ALA A 13 -13.85 -11.20 -0.03
CA ALA A 13 -12.93 -10.34 0.70
C ALA A 13 -11.48 -10.82 0.54
N TYR A 14 -10.57 -9.88 0.44
CA TYR A 14 -9.13 -10.10 0.36
C TYR A 14 -8.48 -9.43 1.57
N GLN A 15 -7.78 -10.22 2.38
CA GLN A 15 -6.89 -9.69 3.40
C GLN A 15 -5.51 -9.52 2.79
N LEU A 16 -5.05 -8.28 2.74
CA LEU A 16 -3.75 -7.87 2.20
C LEU A 16 -2.81 -7.59 3.35
N LYS A 17 -1.56 -8.04 3.24
CA LYS A 17 -0.44 -7.47 4.00
C LYS A 17 0.37 -6.59 3.07
N ILE A 18 0.51 -5.32 3.44
CA ILE A 18 1.28 -4.29 2.74
C ILE A 18 2.53 -4.05 3.58
N THR A 19 3.72 -4.17 3.00
CA THR A 19 4.99 -3.97 3.72
C THR A 19 5.90 -3.08 2.90
N LEU A 20 6.39 -1.99 3.50
CA LEU A 20 7.37 -1.11 2.88
C LEU A 20 8.73 -1.81 2.82
N PHE A 21 9.36 -1.83 1.65
CA PHE A 21 10.70 -2.39 1.50
C PHE A 21 11.77 -1.44 2.04
N GLY A 22 12.88 -2.02 2.54
CA GLY A 22 14.06 -1.26 2.97
C GLY A 22 13.99 -0.68 4.38
N SER A 23 12.84 -0.73 5.05
CA SER A 23 12.69 -0.29 6.43
C SER A 23 12.99 -1.41 7.43
N GLU A 24 13.77 -1.09 8.47
CA GLU A 24 14.01 -1.94 9.65
C GLU A 24 13.95 -1.06 10.92
N PRO A 25 13.08 -1.36 11.90
CA PRO A 25 12.03 -2.40 11.91
C PRO A 25 10.95 -2.23 10.83
N PRO A 26 10.26 -3.30 10.41
CA PRO A 26 9.36 -3.24 9.25
C PRO A 26 8.15 -2.33 9.49
N ILE A 27 7.88 -1.43 8.53
CA ILE A 27 6.63 -0.68 8.43
C ILE A 27 5.63 -1.49 7.60
N TRP A 28 4.44 -1.74 8.15
CA TRP A 28 3.43 -2.57 7.48
C TRP A 28 1.99 -2.28 7.91
N ARG A 29 1.05 -2.71 7.07
CA ARG A 29 -0.40 -2.62 7.28
C ARG A 29 -1.06 -3.92 6.86
N ARG A 30 -2.16 -4.29 7.51
CA ARG A 30 -3.05 -5.37 7.13
C ARG A 30 -4.43 -4.79 6.85
N VAL A 31 -4.91 -4.97 5.62
CA VAL A 31 -6.14 -4.34 5.15
C VAL A 31 -7.07 -5.36 4.54
N LEU A 32 -8.34 -5.30 4.88
CA LEU A 32 -9.41 -6.05 4.23
C LEU A 32 -10.02 -5.20 3.11
N VAL A 33 -10.09 -5.74 1.89
CA VAL A 33 -10.72 -5.07 0.73
C VAL A 33 -11.60 -6.05 -0.04
N ALA A 34 -12.47 -5.55 -0.92
CA ALA A 34 -13.18 -6.40 -1.87
C ALA A 34 -12.25 -6.84 -3.01
N GLY A 35 -12.32 -8.10 -3.44
CA GLY A 35 -11.45 -8.63 -4.50
C GLY A 35 -11.73 -8.07 -5.89
N ASN A 36 -12.95 -7.59 -6.13
CA ASN A 36 -13.40 -7.10 -7.43
C ASN A 36 -13.06 -5.61 -7.68
N ILE A 37 -12.36 -4.93 -6.75
CA ILE A 37 -11.90 -3.56 -6.96
C ILE A 37 -10.84 -3.52 -8.06
N SER A 38 -10.76 -2.40 -8.78
CA SER A 38 -9.64 -2.15 -9.71
C SER A 38 -8.34 -1.87 -8.95
N LEU A 39 -7.20 -2.03 -9.61
CA LEU A 39 -5.91 -1.60 -9.06
C LEU A 39 -5.86 -0.08 -8.84
N ALA A 40 -6.56 0.72 -9.66
CA ALA A 40 -6.76 2.15 -9.40
C ALA A 40 -7.48 2.41 -8.06
N LYS A 41 -8.52 1.62 -7.76
CA LYS A 41 -9.22 1.74 -6.47
C LYS A 41 -8.38 1.24 -5.31
N LEU A 42 -7.55 0.20 -5.53
CA LEU A 42 -6.58 -0.26 -4.55
C LEU A 42 -5.55 0.84 -4.24
N HIS A 43 -5.00 1.51 -5.25
CA HIS A 43 -4.10 2.65 -5.06
C HIS A 43 -4.73 3.73 -4.16
N ALA A 44 -5.98 4.14 -4.43
CA ALA A 44 -6.69 5.10 -3.60
C ALA A 44 -6.93 4.64 -2.14
N ILE A 45 -6.86 3.32 -1.87
CA ILE A 45 -6.90 2.77 -0.51
C ILE A 45 -5.50 2.76 0.12
N LEU A 46 -4.45 2.43 -0.65
CA LEU A 46 -3.07 2.36 -0.18
C LEU A 46 -2.58 3.73 0.31
N GLN A 47 -2.92 4.80 -0.39
CA GLN A 47 -2.52 6.17 -0.04
C GLN A 47 -2.83 6.53 1.42
N PRO A 48 -4.11 6.56 1.88
CA PRO A 48 -4.41 6.83 3.28
C PRO A 48 -3.98 5.69 4.22
N THR A 49 -3.89 4.45 3.74
CA THR A 49 -3.41 3.30 4.55
C THR A 49 -1.95 3.50 4.98
N MET A 50 -1.14 4.10 4.11
CA MET A 50 0.26 4.41 4.34
C MET A 50 0.48 5.87 4.75
N GLY A 51 -0.57 6.67 4.97
CA GLY A 51 -0.42 8.07 5.40
C GLY A 51 0.08 9.04 4.32
N TRP A 52 -0.11 8.71 3.04
CA TRP A 52 0.30 9.55 1.91
C TRP A 52 -0.85 10.28 1.23
N THR A 53 -0.49 11.30 0.45
CA THR A 53 -1.43 12.31 -0.06
C THR A 53 -1.74 12.18 -1.54
N ASN A 54 -1.19 11.18 -2.21
CA ASN A 54 -1.35 10.95 -3.65
C ASN A 54 -0.83 12.11 -4.51
N SER A 55 0.36 12.61 -4.16
CA SER A 55 1.04 13.72 -4.82
C SER A 55 1.91 13.28 -6.01
N HIS A 56 2.28 11.99 -6.08
CA HIS A 56 3.25 11.46 -7.05
C HIS A 56 2.67 10.36 -7.93
N LEU A 57 3.42 10.02 -8.99
CA LEU A 57 3.11 8.88 -9.86
C LEU A 57 3.25 7.55 -9.10
N HIS A 58 2.52 6.53 -9.58
CA HIS A 58 2.57 5.18 -9.04
C HIS A 58 2.51 4.10 -10.12
N LEU A 59 2.98 2.90 -9.77
CA LEU A 59 2.86 1.70 -10.58
C LEU A 59 2.58 0.46 -9.73
N PHE A 60 1.87 -0.50 -10.32
CA PHE A 60 1.81 -1.88 -9.84
C PHE A 60 2.66 -2.75 -10.74
N LYS A 61 3.54 -3.58 -10.17
CA LYS A 61 4.30 -4.62 -10.88
C LYS A 61 3.76 -5.99 -10.48
N VAL A 62 3.05 -6.64 -11.40
CA VAL A 62 2.43 -7.97 -11.19
C VAL A 62 3.08 -8.95 -12.15
N GLY A 63 3.93 -9.84 -11.63
CA GLY A 63 4.72 -10.74 -12.47
C GLY A 63 5.69 -9.98 -13.37
N GLN A 64 5.48 -10.01 -14.69
CA GLN A 64 6.26 -9.24 -15.67
C GLN A 64 5.52 -8.01 -16.17
N ASP A 65 4.23 -7.88 -15.83
CA ASP A 65 3.38 -6.80 -16.30
C ASP A 65 3.41 -5.61 -15.33
N GLN A 66 3.19 -4.42 -15.87
CA GLN A 66 3.12 -3.18 -15.10
C GLN A 66 1.80 -2.49 -15.37
N PHE A 67 1.22 -1.88 -14.33
CA PHE A 67 -0.05 -1.17 -14.42
C PHE A 67 0.01 0.17 -13.71
N GLY A 68 -0.47 1.22 -14.36
CA GLY A 68 -0.46 2.60 -13.85
C GLY A 68 -1.56 3.44 -14.45
N GLU A 69 -1.47 4.75 -14.23
CA GLU A 69 -2.28 5.71 -14.97
C GLU A 69 -1.99 5.61 -16.47
N PRO A 70 -3.01 5.66 -17.35
CA PRO A 70 -2.79 5.61 -18.79
C PRO A 70 -1.94 6.78 -19.29
N ASP A 71 -0.77 6.47 -19.85
CA ASP A 71 0.14 7.47 -20.41
C ASP A 71 0.56 7.06 -21.83
N PRO A 72 0.35 7.92 -22.86
CA PRO A 72 0.80 7.66 -24.23
C PRO A 72 2.32 7.47 -24.37
N GLU A 73 3.13 8.06 -23.49
CA GLU A 73 4.58 7.91 -23.52
C GLU A 73 5.03 6.56 -22.96
N TRP A 74 4.19 5.89 -22.16
CA TRP A 74 4.47 4.59 -21.53
C TRP A 74 3.51 3.51 -22.05
N SER A 75 3.60 3.22 -23.35
CA SER A 75 2.70 2.27 -24.03
C SER A 75 2.72 0.84 -23.48
N ASP A 76 3.80 0.46 -22.80
CA ASP A 76 3.98 -0.87 -22.22
C ASP A 76 3.39 -1.00 -20.80
N VAL A 77 2.91 0.11 -20.23
CA VAL A 77 2.21 0.13 -18.94
C VAL A 77 0.71 0.00 -19.18
N GLY A 78 0.10 -1.03 -18.59
CA GLY A 78 -1.32 -1.28 -18.69
C GLY A 78 -2.16 -0.34 -17.83
N ASP A 79 -3.41 -0.11 -18.25
CA ASP A 79 -4.36 0.72 -17.50
C ASP A 79 -4.85 0.03 -16.22
N HIS A 80 -4.40 0.53 -15.06
CA HIS A 80 -4.79 0.03 -13.73
C HIS A 80 -6.29 0.19 -13.40
N HIS A 81 -7.06 0.98 -14.14
CA HIS A 81 -8.53 1.06 -13.99
C HIS A 81 -9.22 -0.22 -14.49
N ARG A 82 -8.58 -0.94 -15.41
CA ARG A 82 -9.17 -2.08 -16.13
C ARG A 82 -8.77 -3.43 -15.53
N VAL A 83 -7.80 -3.46 -14.64
CA VAL A 83 -7.33 -4.67 -13.96
C VAL A 83 -7.93 -4.73 -12.56
N ARG A 84 -8.58 -5.85 -12.22
CA ARG A 84 -9.10 -6.09 -10.88
C ARG A 84 -8.06 -6.80 -10.01
N LEU A 85 -8.13 -6.56 -8.70
CA LEU A 85 -7.27 -7.25 -7.73
C LEU A 85 -7.38 -8.77 -7.85
N CYS A 86 -8.60 -9.32 -7.99
CA CYS A 86 -8.81 -10.75 -8.15
C CYS A 86 -8.23 -11.34 -9.44
N ASP A 87 -8.02 -10.52 -10.48
CA ASP A 87 -7.39 -10.96 -11.73
C ASP A 87 -5.86 -10.89 -11.61
N ALA A 88 -5.35 -9.86 -10.95
CA ALA A 88 -3.91 -9.66 -10.71
C ALA A 88 -3.32 -10.66 -9.70
N ALA A 89 -4.09 -11.03 -8.68
CA ALA A 89 -3.65 -11.90 -7.59
C ALA A 89 -4.80 -12.84 -7.17
N PRO A 90 -5.11 -13.89 -7.95
CA PRO A 90 -6.29 -14.73 -7.75
C PRO A 90 -6.24 -15.65 -6.51
N LYS A 91 -5.08 -15.84 -5.87
CA LYS A 91 -4.88 -16.84 -4.80
C LYS A 91 -4.25 -16.26 -3.56
N ALA A 92 -4.59 -16.83 -2.40
CA ALA A 92 -3.82 -16.61 -1.19
C ALA A 92 -2.36 -17.05 -1.40
N GLY A 93 -1.42 -16.24 -0.93
CA GLY A 93 0.02 -16.35 -1.17
C GLY A 93 0.53 -15.58 -2.38
N ASP A 94 -0.35 -15.09 -3.28
CA ASP A 94 0.07 -14.25 -4.41
C ASP A 94 0.65 -12.92 -3.91
N LYS A 95 1.64 -12.42 -4.67
CA LYS A 95 2.44 -11.24 -4.31
C LYS A 95 2.64 -10.35 -5.52
N PHE A 96 2.63 -9.05 -5.30
CA PHE A 96 3.00 -8.06 -6.30
C PHE A 96 3.55 -6.81 -5.62
N ILE A 97 4.17 -5.92 -6.40
CA ILE A 97 4.78 -4.69 -5.88
C ILE A 97 3.93 -3.50 -6.25
N TYR A 98 3.72 -2.58 -5.31
CA TYR A 98 3.19 -1.25 -5.53
C TYR A 98 4.30 -0.23 -5.30
N ILE A 99 4.61 0.56 -6.31
CA ILE A 99 5.61 1.61 -6.29
C ILE A 99 4.87 2.94 -6.27
N TYR A 100 5.24 3.81 -5.34
CA TYR A 100 4.74 5.16 -5.23
C TYR A 100 5.92 6.13 -5.19
N ASP A 101 5.75 7.27 -5.86
CA ASP A 101 6.80 8.24 -6.12
C ASP A 101 8.00 7.67 -6.88
N MET A 102 8.11 8.02 -8.15
CA MET A 102 9.25 7.60 -8.97
C MET A 102 10.55 8.35 -8.66
N GLY A 103 10.48 9.44 -7.90
CA GLY A 103 11.65 10.11 -7.35
C GLY A 103 12.24 9.33 -6.18
N ASP A 104 11.43 9.10 -5.15
CA ASP A 104 11.84 8.45 -3.90
C ASP A 104 11.79 6.91 -3.92
N ASP A 105 11.15 6.33 -4.94
CA ASP A 105 10.99 4.89 -5.20
C ASP A 105 10.43 4.10 -4.00
N TRP A 106 9.31 4.55 -3.45
CA TRP A 106 8.66 3.86 -2.34
C TRP A 106 8.01 2.55 -2.78
N GLN A 107 8.71 1.44 -2.58
CA GLN A 107 8.24 0.11 -2.97
C GLN A 107 7.54 -0.62 -1.82
N HIS A 108 6.33 -1.11 -2.08
CA HIS A 108 5.53 -1.92 -1.15
C HIS A 108 5.33 -3.30 -1.72
N LYS A 109 5.63 -4.31 -0.91
CA LYS A 109 5.14 -5.66 -1.16
C LYS A 109 3.70 -5.77 -0.72
N ILE A 110 2.83 -6.20 -1.63
CA ILE A 110 1.46 -6.57 -1.32
C ILE A 110 1.38 -8.10 -1.40
N GLU A 111 0.95 -8.73 -0.31
CA GLU A 111 0.74 -10.17 -0.19
C GLU A 111 -0.73 -10.45 0.13
N ILE A 112 -1.35 -11.37 -0.62
CA ILE A 112 -2.69 -11.84 -0.31
C ILE A 112 -2.58 -12.89 0.80
N GLU A 113 -2.88 -12.54 2.05
CA GLU A 113 -2.80 -13.50 3.15
C GLU A 113 -3.99 -14.45 3.16
N GLU A 114 -5.19 -13.94 2.88
CA GLU A 114 -6.43 -14.71 2.97
C GLU A 114 -7.47 -14.20 1.96
N ILE A 115 -8.28 -15.14 1.44
CA ILE A 115 -9.43 -14.86 0.57
C ILE A 115 -10.65 -15.56 1.18
N THR A 116 -11.65 -14.79 1.60
CA THR A 116 -12.85 -15.31 2.28
C THR A 116 -14.12 -14.91 1.55
N GLN A 117 -15.09 -15.82 1.51
CA GLN A 117 -16.45 -15.50 1.07
C GLN A 117 -17.19 -14.79 2.20
N THR A 118 -17.94 -13.74 1.84
CA THR A 118 -18.75 -12.96 2.77
C THR A 118 -20.16 -12.80 2.21
N ASP A 119 -21.13 -12.60 3.08
CA ASP A 119 -22.52 -12.35 2.69
C ASP A 119 -22.64 -11.01 1.93
N SER A 120 -23.21 -11.05 0.71
CA SER A 120 -23.57 -9.87 -0.09
C SER A 120 -24.29 -8.75 0.63
N SER A 121 -25.00 -9.03 1.73
CA SER A 121 -25.70 -7.98 2.47
C SER A 121 -24.74 -6.96 3.09
N ASN A 122 -23.47 -7.34 3.27
CA ASN A 122 -22.41 -6.46 3.73
C ASN A 122 -21.60 -5.93 2.54
N LYS A 123 -21.76 -4.63 2.25
CA LYS A 123 -20.76 -3.93 1.44
C LYS A 123 -19.42 -3.99 2.19
N ILE A 124 -18.43 -4.69 1.62
CA ILE A 124 -17.07 -4.67 2.15
C ILE A 124 -16.46 -3.32 1.80
N GLY A 125 -16.42 -2.40 2.78
CA GLY A 125 -15.54 -1.24 2.72
C GLY A 125 -14.09 -1.65 3.05
N PRO A 126 -13.09 -0.85 2.64
CA PRO A 126 -11.72 -1.06 3.08
C PRO A 126 -11.62 -0.90 4.60
N VAL A 127 -10.99 -1.84 5.29
CA VAL A 127 -10.77 -1.78 6.74
C VAL A 127 -9.32 -2.10 7.03
N CYS A 128 -8.61 -1.18 7.71
CA CYS A 128 -7.29 -1.48 8.24
C CYS A 128 -7.45 -2.26 9.56
N LEU A 129 -6.96 -3.49 9.59
CA LEU A 129 -7.13 -4.44 10.69
C LEU A 129 -5.99 -4.34 11.71
N ALA A 130 -4.78 -4.06 11.24
CA ALA A 130 -3.57 -3.98 12.05
C ALA A 130 -2.44 -3.30 11.25
N GLY A 131 -1.39 -2.90 11.94
CA GLY A 131 -0.18 -2.34 11.35
C GLY A 131 0.86 -2.10 12.43
N ALA A 132 2.02 -1.61 12.00
CA ALA A 132 3.05 -1.12 12.90
C ALA A 132 3.82 0.01 12.21
N ARG A 133 4.23 1.00 13.03
CA ARG A 133 5.07 2.15 12.68
C ARG A 133 4.45 3.11 11.66
N ALA A 134 4.84 4.37 11.71
CA ALA A 134 4.36 5.35 10.75
C ALA A 134 5.07 5.11 9.41
N CYS A 135 4.40 5.38 8.30
CA CYS A 135 5.11 5.42 7.03
C CYS A 135 6.00 6.66 6.98
N PRO A 136 7.09 6.64 6.18
CA PRO A 136 7.92 7.83 5.99
C PRO A 136 7.07 8.99 5.46
N PRO A 137 7.33 10.24 5.92
CA PRO A 137 6.70 11.42 5.35
C PRO A 137 6.94 11.51 3.85
N GLU A 138 6.01 12.16 3.13
CA GLU A 138 6.20 12.52 1.72
C GLU A 138 7.52 13.31 1.55
N ASP A 139 8.17 13.14 0.41
CA ASP A 139 9.37 13.91 0.00
C ASP A 139 10.57 13.83 0.98
N CYS A 140 10.66 12.79 1.83
CA CYS A 140 11.81 12.63 2.74
C CYS A 140 13.05 12.01 2.08
N GLY A 141 13.02 11.73 0.77
CA GLY A 141 14.21 11.27 0.01
C GLY A 141 14.37 9.75 0.00
N GLY A 142 13.27 9.02 -0.10
CA GLY A 142 13.26 7.56 -0.14
C GLY A 142 13.78 6.91 1.15
N ILE A 143 14.08 5.61 1.10
CA ILE A 143 14.52 4.85 2.29
C ILE A 143 15.81 5.41 2.91
N GLY A 144 16.72 5.94 2.09
CA GLY A 144 17.96 6.55 2.57
C GLY A 144 17.69 7.84 3.35
N GLY A 145 16.94 8.78 2.76
CA GLY A 145 16.59 10.02 3.44
C GLY A 145 15.70 9.80 4.66
N TYR A 146 14.83 8.80 4.64
CA TYR A 146 14.09 8.37 5.83
C TYR A 146 15.01 7.89 6.98
N ALA A 147 16.04 7.11 6.67
CA ALA A 147 17.00 6.67 7.68
C ALA A 147 17.77 7.86 8.27
N GLU A 148 18.23 8.79 7.43
CA GLU A 148 18.90 10.02 7.86
C GLU A 148 17.99 10.90 8.73
N LEU A 149 16.70 10.98 8.39
CA LEU A 149 15.68 11.67 9.18
C LEU A 149 15.55 11.05 10.57
N LEU A 150 15.43 9.73 10.68
CA LEU A 150 15.34 9.04 11.97
C LEU A 150 16.59 9.26 12.82
N GLU A 151 17.78 9.17 12.23
CA GLU A 151 19.05 9.41 12.92
C GLU A 151 19.13 10.85 13.45
N THR A 152 18.71 11.83 12.63
CA THR A 152 18.70 13.25 13.00
C THR A 152 17.71 13.55 14.14
N LEU A 153 16.52 12.92 14.12
CA LEU A 153 15.52 13.13 15.16
C LEU A 153 15.87 12.42 16.47
N ALA A 154 16.64 11.34 16.42
CA ALA A 154 17.05 10.60 17.61
C ALA A 154 18.10 11.36 18.46
N ASP A 155 18.83 12.31 17.88
CA ASP A 155 19.84 13.13 18.57
C ASP A 155 19.41 14.61 18.66
N PRO A 156 18.89 15.06 19.82
CA PRO A 156 18.52 16.47 20.03
C PRO A 156 19.65 17.48 19.85
N GLU A 157 20.92 17.05 19.91
CA GLU A 157 22.10 17.90 19.75
C GLU A 157 22.62 17.91 18.30
N HIS A 158 22.04 17.09 17.39
CA HIS A 158 22.39 17.11 15.99
C HIS A 158 22.09 18.47 15.37
N GLU A 159 23.01 18.99 14.54
CA GLU A 159 22.89 20.35 13.98
C GLU A 159 21.59 20.55 13.19
N GLY A 160 21.12 19.50 12.51
CA GLY A 160 19.87 19.49 11.73
C GLY A 160 18.58 19.14 12.51
N HIS A 161 18.66 18.83 13.81
CA HIS A 161 17.52 18.32 14.57
C HIS A 161 16.32 19.27 14.55
N LYS A 162 16.56 20.55 14.85
CA LYS A 162 15.49 21.57 14.93
C LYS A 162 14.83 21.80 13.57
N ASP A 163 15.63 21.83 12.51
CA ASP A 163 15.13 22.03 11.14
C ASP A 163 14.25 20.86 10.71
N MET A 164 14.63 19.62 11.06
CA MET A 164 13.82 18.43 10.74
C MET A 164 12.52 18.36 11.54
N VAL A 165 12.55 18.74 12.83
CA VAL A 165 11.31 18.83 13.64
C VAL A 165 10.35 19.87 13.06
N GLU A 166 10.87 21.03 12.62
CA GLU A 166 10.05 22.05 11.97
C GLU A 166 9.52 21.57 10.61
N TRP A 167 10.35 20.90 9.81
CA TRP A 167 9.97 20.37 8.50
C TRP A 167 8.85 19.32 8.58
N ILE A 168 8.91 18.41 9.56
CA ILE A 168 7.85 17.43 9.81
C ILE A 168 6.52 18.11 10.19
N GLY A 169 6.60 19.24 10.90
CA GLY A 169 5.45 20.09 11.16
C GLY A 169 4.45 19.58 12.20
N GLY A 170 4.76 18.56 13.01
CA GLY A 170 3.92 18.10 14.13
C GLY A 170 3.87 16.59 14.34
N ASP A 171 2.72 16.09 14.82
CA ASP A 171 2.39 14.77 15.45
C ASP A 171 2.82 13.46 14.74
N TRP A 172 3.81 13.48 13.84
CA TRP A 172 4.39 12.28 13.29
C TRP A 172 5.36 11.65 14.30
N ASP A 173 5.02 10.45 14.75
CA ASP A 173 5.89 9.57 15.53
C ASP A 173 6.22 8.33 14.68
N PRO A 174 7.50 8.01 14.40
CA PRO A 174 7.87 6.84 13.61
C PRO A 174 7.36 5.52 14.18
N GLU A 175 7.06 5.44 15.48
CA GLU A 175 6.60 4.22 16.14
C GLU A 175 5.06 4.08 16.20
N GLU A 176 4.31 5.13 15.84
CA GLU A 176 2.84 5.10 15.86
C GLU A 176 2.21 4.52 14.59
N PHE A 177 1.04 3.88 14.72
CA PHE A 177 0.18 3.46 13.61
C PHE A 177 -1.30 3.66 13.96
#